data_AF-A0AA35S975-F1
#
_entry.id   AF-A0AA35S975-F1
#
_cell.length_a   1.000
_cell.length_b   1.000
_cell.length_c   1.000
_cell.angle_alpha   90.00
_cell.angle_beta   90.00
_cell.angle_gamma   90.00
#
_symmetry.space_group_name_H-M   'P 1'
#
loop_
_entity.id
_entity.type
_entity.pdbx_description
1 polymer ?
#
loop_
_entity_poly.entity_id
_entity_poly.type
_entity_poly.pdbx_seq_one_letter_code
_entity_poly.pdbx_strand_id
1 'polypeptide(L)'
;RAPDYLGSTHQTTRFFPSYVLTPIRAHPPPAPRAAGGLTQPPRVPGFSFLVNAVWPELVAMLDQKIPAIFAPGNPDNFHKNYTATMEFVSSFESLCPNQASVRKLRAHPSFNLFLAKWSLPVYFQIRFQEIAGVMENSLSLTPAQGMDMI
;
A
#
# COMPACT_ATOMS: atom_id res chain seq x y z
N ARG A 1 -4.74 -43.64 -77.01
CA ARG A 1 -5.62 -43.19 -78.12
C ARG A 1 -7.03 -43.65 -77.73
N ALA A 2 -7.88 -42.71 -77.31
CA ALA A 2 -9.19 -42.92 -76.63
C ALA A 2 -10.26 -43.53 -77.59
N PRO A 3 -11.47 -43.96 -77.14
CA PRO A 3 -12.47 -43.05 -76.53
C PRO A 3 -13.32 -43.58 -75.35
N ASP A 4 -13.84 -42.61 -74.59
CA ASP A 4 -15.22 -42.43 -74.10
C ASP A 4 -15.99 -43.57 -73.41
N TYR A 5 -16.26 -43.39 -72.11
CA TYR A 5 -17.43 -43.98 -71.45
C TYR A 5 -18.34 -42.88 -70.91
N LEU A 6 -19.40 -42.60 -71.67
CA LEU A 6 -20.61 -41.93 -71.21
C LEU A 6 -21.57 -43.02 -70.72
N GLY A 7 -22.02 -42.95 -69.47
CA GLY A 7 -22.95 -43.91 -68.88
C GLY A 7 -23.92 -43.22 -67.95
N SER A 8 -25.00 -42.71 -68.53
CA SER A 8 -26.11 -42.02 -67.87
C SER A 8 -27.17 -43.01 -67.39
N THR A 9 -27.74 -42.69 -66.22
CA THR A 9 -29.15 -42.89 -65.84
C THR A 9 -29.71 -44.32 -65.79
N HIS A 10 -29.89 -44.83 -64.57
CA HIS A 10 -31.04 -45.67 -64.23
C HIS A 10 -31.87 -44.98 -63.14
N GLN A 11 -33.13 -44.72 -63.51
CA GLN A 11 -34.21 -44.24 -62.65
C GLN A 11 -34.51 -45.27 -61.56
N THR A 12 -34.82 -44.79 -60.34
CA THR A 12 -35.79 -45.46 -59.46
C THR A 12 -36.43 -44.41 -58.57
N THR A 13 -37.61 -43.97 -59.02
CA THR A 13 -38.57 -43.22 -58.23
C THR A 13 -39.14 -44.13 -57.15
N ARG A 14 -38.96 -43.78 -55.88
CA ARG A 14 -39.85 -44.21 -54.80
C ARG A 14 -40.39 -42.98 -54.09
N PHE A 15 -41.68 -42.76 -54.29
CA PHE A 15 -42.52 -41.86 -53.51
C PHE A 15 -42.48 -42.29 -52.04
N PHE A 16 -42.09 -41.39 -51.14
CA PHE A 16 -42.33 -41.50 -49.71
C PHE A 16 -43.36 -40.44 -49.29
N PRO A 17 -44.36 -40.79 -48.43
CA PRO A 17 -45.40 -39.86 -48.02
C PRO A 17 -44.87 -38.80 -47.03
N SER A 18 -45.35 -37.58 -47.21
CA SER A 18 -45.13 -36.44 -46.33
C SER A 18 -45.50 -36.72 -44.87
N TYR A 19 -44.50 -36.70 -44.00
CA TYR A 19 -44.68 -36.30 -42.60
C TYR A 19 -43.70 -35.17 -42.30
N VAL A 20 -44.26 -33.97 -42.14
CA VAL A 20 -43.61 -32.75 -41.68
C VAL A 20 -43.02 -32.97 -40.29
N LEU A 21 -41.69 -33.04 -40.18
CA LEU A 21 -40.97 -32.84 -38.91
C LEU A 21 -40.76 -31.33 -38.74
N THR A 22 -41.50 -30.71 -37.82
CA THR A 22 -41.10 -29.41 -37.26
C THR A 22 -39.82 -29.61 -36.44
N PRO A 23 -38.77 -28.79 -36.65
CA PRO A 23 -37.60 -28.84 -35.78
C PRO A 23 -37.98 -28.31 -34.40
N ILE A 24 -37.85 -29.14 -33.37
CA ILE A 24 -37.86 -28.68 -31.98
C ILE A 24 -36.66 -27.74 -31.81
N ARG A 25 -36.94 -26.45 -31.62
CA ARG A 25 -35.94 -25.43 -31.30
C ARG A 25 -35.26 -25.85 -30.00
N ALA A 26 -33.99 -26.27 -30.07
CA ALA A 26 -33.17 -26.52 -28.89
C ALA A 26 -33.09 -25.24 -28.07
N HIS A 27 -33.63 -25.25 -26.85
CA HIS A 27 -33.39 -24.21 -25.88
C HIS A 27 -31.88 -24.19 -25.56
N PRO A 28 -31.23 -23.02 -25.53
CA PRO A 28 -29.86 -22.94 -25.05
C PRO A 28 -29.80 -23.39 -23.58
N PRO A 29 -28.73 -24.08 -23.14
CA PRO A 29 -28.59 -24.49 -21.75
C PRO A 29 -28.60 -23.26 -20.82
N PRO A 30 -29.17 -23.38 -19.61
CA PRO A 30 -29.16 -22.27 -18.65
C PRO A 30 -27.71 -21.91 -18.32
N ALA A 31 -27.41 -20.60 -18.34
CA ALA A 31 -26.11 -20.05 -17.98
C ALA A 31 -25.65 -20.58 -16.61
N PRO A 32 -24.34 -20.81 -16.41
CA PRO A 32 -23.84 -21.23 -15.11
C PRO A 32 -24.25 -20.20 -14.06
N ARG A 33 -24.99 -20.65 -13.04
CA ARG A 33 -25.39 -19.85 -11.88
C ARG A 33 -24.13 -19.17 -11.34
N ALA A 34 -24.13 -17.84 -11.37
CA ALA A 34 -23.06 -17.04 -10.79
C ALA A 34 -22.81 -17.55 -9.36
N ALA A 35 -21.63 -18.12 -9.15
CA ALA A 35 -21.13 -18.36 -7.82
C ALA A 35 -21.19 -17.03 -7.08
N GLY A 36 -21.89 -17.01 -5.95
CA GLY A 36 -21.95 -15.86 -5.05
C GLY A 36 -20.55 -15.55 -4.54
N GLY A 37 -19.78 -14.82 -5.33
CA GLY A 37 -18.66 -14.05 -4.85
C GLY A 37 -19.25 -12.95 -4.00
N LEU A 38 -18.83 -12.87 -2.73
CA LEU A 38 -19.03 -11.68 -1.91
C LEU A 38 -18.59 -10.49 -2.76
N THR A 39 -19.53 -9.76 -3.33
CA THR A 39 -19.27 -8.55 -4.09
C THR A 39 -18.55 -7.62 -3.14
N GLN A 40 -17.23 -7.49 -3.32
CA GLN A 40 -16.49 -6.46 -2.63
C GLN A 40 -17.23 -5.14 -2.91
N PRO A 41 -17.46 -4.30 -1.89
CA PRO A 41 -18.13 -3.04 -2.10
C PRO A 41 -17.44 -2.30 -3.26
N PRO A 42 -18.21 -1.63 -4.14
CA PRO A 42 -17.66 -1.01 -5.32
C PRO A 42 -16.54 -0.04 -4.92
N ARG A 43 -15.29 -0.42 -5.22
CA ARG A 43 -14.14 0.45 -4.99
C ARG A 43 -14.24 1.54 -6.03
N VAL A 44 -14.43 2.79 -5.60
CA VAL A 44 -14.40 3.95 -6.50
C VAL A 44 -13.04 3.96 -7.23
N PRO A 45 -13.01 3.79 -8.55
CA PRO A 45 -11.75 3.70 -9.30
C PRO A 45 -10.89 4.94 -9.04
N GLY A 46 -9.67 4.74 -8.56
CA GLY A 46 -8.72 5.82 -8.30
C GLY A 46 -8.76 6.43 -6.89
N PHE A 47 -9.81 6.16 -6.09
CA PHE A 47 -9.86 6.60 -4.68
C PHE A 47 -9.09 5.62 -3.79
N SER A 48 -8.12 6.14 -3.03
CA SER A 48 -7.35 5.34 -2.08
C SER A 48 -7.89 5.54 -0.67
N PHE A 49 -8.72 4.60 -0.20
CA PHE A 49 -9.34 4.67 1.13
C PHE A 49 -8.30 4.73 2.26
N LEU A 50 -7.24 3.92 2.17
CA LEU A 50 -6.15 3.94 3.16
C LEU A 50 -5.50 5.32 3.27
N VAL A 51 -5.23 5.96 2.14
CA VAL A 51 -4.52 7.26 2.11
C VAL A 51 -5.44 8.41 2.50
N ASN A 52 -6.68 8.41 2.01
CA ASN A 52 -7.57 9.57 2.10
C ASN A 52 -8.50 9.54 3.30
N ALA A 53 -8.77 8.37 3.89
CA ALA A 53 -9.69 8.21 5.01
C ALA A 53 -8.99 7.68 6.26
N VAL A 54 -8.24 6.58 6.13
CA VAL A 54 -7.65 5.90 7.31
C VAL A 54 -6.45 6.67 7.86
N TRP A 55 -5.49 7.03 6.99
CA TRP A 55 -4.27 7.70 7.40
C TRP A 55 -4.53 9.03 8.14
N PRO A 56 -5.35 9.97 7.63
CA PRO A 56 -5.59 11.25 8.30
C PRO A 56 -6.22 11.08 9.68
N GLU A 57 -7.14 10.14 9.83
CA GLU A 57 -7.79 9.85 11.11
C GLU A 57 -6.79 9.26 12.12
N LEU A 58 -5.97 8.29 11.71
CA LEU A 58 -4.97 7.69 12.58
C LEU A 58 -3.96 8.72 13.11
N VAL A 59 -3.41 9.56 12.23
CA VAL A 59 -2.44 10.56 12.67
C VAL A 59 -3.08 11.65 13.53
N ALA A 60 -4.34 12.01 13.27
CA ALA A 60 -5.08 12.94 14.12
C ALA A 60 -5.31 12.35 15.52
N MET A 61 -5.64 11.05 15.62
CA MET A 61 -5.77 10.37 16.90
C MET A 61 -4.45 10.32 17.67
N LEU A 62 -3.34 9.99 17.00
CA LEU A 62 -2.01 9.99 17.63
C LEU A 62 -1.67 11.39 18.18
N ASP A 63 -1.94 12.42 17.40
CA ASP A 63 -1.68 13.80 17.80
C ASP A 63 -2.52 14.23 19.02
N GLN A 64 -3.80 13.86 19.04
CA GLN A 64 -4.72 14.26 20.10
C GLN A 64 -4.53 13.45 21.39
N LYS A 65 -4.24 12.16 21.28
CA LYS A 65 -4.23 11.23 22.43
C LYS A 65 -2.85 11.12 23.08
N ILE A 66 -1.78 11.32 22.31
CA ILE A 66 -0.41 11.08 22.78
C ILE A 66 0.56 12.17 22.28
N PRO A 67 0.28 13.46 22.49
CA PRO A 67 1.16 14.55 22.01
C PRO A 67 2.57 14.51 22.63
N ALA A 68 2.71 13.90 23.81
CA ALA A 68 3.99 13.79 24.51
C ALA A 68 5.04 12.95 23.73
N ILE A 69 4.64 12.10 22.77
CA ILE A 69 5.58 11.27 22.03
C ILE A 69 6.56 12.10 21.18
N PHE A 70 6.16 13.34 20.82
CA PHE A 70 6.93 14.25 19.98
C PHE A 70 7.88 15.16 20.78
N ALA A 71 7.88 15.09 22.12
CA ALA A 71 8.66 16.01 22.95
C ALA A 71 10.15 15.63 22.95
N PRO A 72 11.06 16.52 22.51
CA PRO A 72 12.50 16.22 22.43
C PRO A 72 13.23 16.33 23.78
N GLY A 73 12.57 16.81 24.83
CA GLY A 73 13.20 17.11 26.12
C GLY A 73 13.80 15.91 26.85
N ASN A 74 13.41 14.69 26.48
CA ASN A 74 14.12 13.46 26.84
C ASN A 74 14.60 12.79 25.54
N PRO A 75 15.89 12.91 25.19
CA PRO A 75 16.36 12.47 23.88
C PRO A 75 16.35 10.94 23.73
N ASP A 76 16.49 10.17 24.81
CA ASP A 76 16.40 8.70 24.76
C ASP A 76 14.98 8.22 24.44
N ASN A 77 13.98 8.78 25.12
CA ASN A 77 12.58 8.46 24.86
C ASN A 77 12.13 9.00 23.51
N PHE A 78 12.57 10.20 23.12
CA PHE A 78 12.28 10.77 21.80
C PHE A 78 12.79 9.84 20.69
N HIS A 79 14.01 9.32 20.80
CA HIS A 79 14.55 8.39 19.82
C HIS A 79 13.74 7.10 19.73
N LYS A 80 13.41 6.48 20.87
CA LYS A 80 12.57 5.27 20.92
C LYS A 80 11.20 5.50 20.27
N ASN A 81 10.55 6.60 20.60
CA ASN A 81 9.24 6.95 20.06
C ASN A 81 9.32 7.23 18.55
N TYR A 82 10.36 7.93 18.08
CA TYR A 82 10.57 8.21 16.67
C TYR A 82 10.76 6.91 15.89
N THR A 83 11.63 6.02 16.36
CA THR A 83 11.90 4.72 15.72
C THR A 83 10.64 3.87 15.64
N ALA A 84 9.91 3.70 16.76
CA ALA A 84 8.65 2.97 16.77
C ALA A 84 7.60 3.58 15.82
N THR A 85 7.58 4.91 15.71
CA THR A 85 6.69 5.60 14.77
C THR A 85 7.10 5.35 13.32
N MET A 86 8.41 5.33 12.99
CA MET A 86 8.88 5.05 11.64
C MET A 86 8.61 3.60 11.23
N GLU A 87 8.70 2.66 12.17
CA GLU A 87 8.29 1.26 11.97
C GLU A 87 6.78 1.15 11.73
N PHE A 88 5.97 1.89 12.49
CA PHE A 88 4.53 1.98 12.26
C PHE A 88 4.22 2.55 10.87
N VAL A 89 4.90 3.63 10.45
CA VAL A 89 4.74 4.21 9.11
C VAL A 89 5.11 3.21 8.02
N SER A 90 6.24 2.50 8.18
CA SER A 90 6.66 1.46 7.23
C SER A 90 5.64 0.32 7.14
N SER A 91 5.10 -0.10 8.28
CA SER A 91 4.03 -1.11 8.34
C SER A 91 2.76 -0.63 7.65
N PHE A 92 2.38 0.64 7.84
CA PHE A 92 1.24 1.22 7.14
C PHE A 92 1.47 1.32 5.62
N GLU A 93 2.68 1.70 5.19
CA GLU A 93 3.06 1.70 3.77
C GLU A 93 2.96 0.31 3.14
N SER A 94 3.27 -0.76 3.89
CA SER A 94 3.12 -2.14 3.40
C SER A 94 1.67 -2.53 3.10
N LEU A 95 0.69 -1.83 3.68
CA LEU A 95 -0.74 -2.03 3.38
C LEU A 95 -1.14 -1.39 2.04
N CYS A 96 -0.32 -0.50 1.49
CA CYS A 96 -0.60 0.11 0.20
C CYS A 96 -0.44 -0.94 -0.92
N PRO A 97 -1.42 -1.05 -1.84
CA PRO A 97 -1.44 -2.14 -2.84
C PRO A 97 -0.35 -2.02 -3.92
N ASN A 98 0.26 -0.85 -4.06
CA ASN A 98 1.31 -0.57 -5.04
C ASN A 98 2.10 0.70 -4.70
N GLN A 99 3.25 0.87 -5.37
CA GLN A 99 4.14 2.01 -5.18
C GLN A 99 3.49 3.37 -5.52
N ALA A 100 2.50 3.41 -6.41
CA ALA A 100 1.76 4.64 -6.71
C ALA A 100 0.94 5.10 -5.49
N SER A 101 0.37 4.16 -4.74
CA SER A 101 -0.39 4.43 -3.51
C SER A 101 0.52 4.89 -2.38
N VAL A 102 1.72 4.30 -2.24
CA VAL A 102 2.75 4.79 -1.29
C VAL A 102 3.17 6.22 -1.62
N ARG A 103 3.39 6.54 -2.90
CA ARG A 103 3.71 7.92 -3.33
C ARG A 103 2.57 8.89 -2.99
N LYS A 104 1.31 8.48 -3.19
CA LYS A 104 0.15 9.29 -2.79
C LYS A 104 0.10 9.49 -1.27
N LEU A 105 0.41 8.46 -0.48
CA LEU A 105 0.50 8.57 0.98
C LEU A 105 1.53 9.61 1.40
N ARG A 106 2.78 9.49 0.91
CA ARG A 106 3.86 10.41 1.25
C ARG A 106 3.63 11.85 0.78
N ALA A 107 2.90 12.01 -0.32
CA ALA A 107 2.47 13.32 -0.82
C ALA A 107 1.27 13.90 -0.06
N HIS A 108 0.61 13.11 0.80
CA HIS A 108 -0.57 13.57 1.53
C HIS A 108 -0.20 14.67 2.54
N PRO A 109 -0.97 15.78 2.65
CA PRO A 109 -0.64 16.86 3.58
C PRO A 109 -0.54 16.41 5.04
N SER A 110 -1.44 15.53 5.49
CA SER A 110 -1.39 15.01 6.87
C SER A 110 -0.15 14.15 7.15
N PHE A 111 0.44 13.50 6.14
CA PHE A 111 1.69 12.76 6.30
C PHE A 111 2.85 13.71 6.59
N ASN A 112 2.96 14.77 5.81
CA ASN A 112 4.02 15.78 5.99
C ASN A 112 3.86 16.53 7.31
N LEU A 113 2.63 16.91 7.67
CA LEU A 113 2.33 17.53 8.97
C LEU A 113 2.66 16.61 10.15
N PHE A 114 2.37 15.31 10.03
CA PHE A 114 2.70 14.33 11.04
C PHE A 114 4.22 14.18 11.22
N LEU A 115 4.99 14.11 10.12
CA LEU A 115 6.45 14.05 10.20
C LEU A 115 7.06 15.33 10.75
N ALA A 116 6.51 16.50 10.40
CA ALA A 116 7.01 17.80 10.85
C ALA A 116 6.91 18.00 12.38
N LYS A 117 6.10 17.21 13.09
CA LYS A 117 6.02 17.23 14.55
C LYS A 117 7.31 16.75 15.21
N TRP A 118 8.05 15.88 14.54
CA TRP A 118 9.34 15.41 15.02
C TRP A 118 10.37 16.52 14.83
N SER A 119 10.67 17.24 15.91
CA SER A 119 11.66 18.31 15.94
C SER A 119 13.09 17.75 15.93
N LEU A 120 13.46 17.07 14.85
CA LEU A 120 14.79 16.48 14.65
C LEU A 120 15.94 17.48 14.86
N PRO A 121 15.84 18.77 14.43
CA PRO A 121 16.90 19.74 14.72
C PRO A 121 17.17 19.91 16.21
N VAL A 122 16.12 19.99 17.04
CA VAL A 122 16.24 20.12 18.50
C VAL A 122 16.84 18.85 19.11
N TYR A 123 16.38 17.67 18.66
CA TYR A 123 16.94 16.40 19.12
C TYR A 123 18.44 16.29 18.83
N PHE A 124 18.86 16.57 17.59
CA PHE A 124 20.27 16.50 17.23
C PHE A 124 21.10 17.58 17.93
N GLN A 125 20.52 18.75 18.22
CA GLN A 125 21.18 19.77 19.03
C GLN A 125 21.43 19.28 20.46
N ILE A 126 20.44 18.66 21.13
CA ILE A 126 20.61 18.09 22.47
C ILE A 126 21.70 17.01 22.45
N ARG A 127 21.62 16.06 21.51
CA ARG A 127 22.62 14.98 21.38
C ARG A 127 24.03 15.49 21.11
N PHE A 128 24.15 16.52 20.29
CA PHE A 128 25.44 17.16 20.02
C PHE A 128 26.04 17.75 21.29
N GLN A 129 25.24 18.47 22.08
CA GLN A 129 25.70 19.07 23.34
C GLN A 129 26.07 18.01 24.39
N GLU A 130 25.33 16.91 24.47
CA GLU A 130 25.69 15.78 25.35
C GLU A 130 27.07 15.21 24.99
N ILE A 131 27.35 15.00 23.70
CA ILE A 131 28.63 14.45 23.23
C ILE A 131 29.77 15.46 23.41
N ALA A 132 29.57 16.70 22.94
CA ALA A 132 30.55 17.77 23.03
C ALA A 132 30.89 18.09 24.49
N GLY A 133 29.88 18.14 25.37
CA GLY A 133 30.08 18.39 26.80
C GLY A 133 30.93 17.32 27.48
N VAL A 134 30.75 16.04 27.14
CA VAL A 134 31.61 14.95 27.66
C VAL A 134 33.06 15.14 27.21
N MET A 135 33.28 15.53 25.96
CA MET A 135 34.61 15.80 25.42
C MET A 135 35.26 17.02 26.10
N GLU A 136 34.55 18.14 26.19
CA GLU A 136 35.03 19.39 26.81
C GLU A 136 35.37 19.20 28.30
N ASN A 137 34.54 18.44 29.03
CA ASN A 137 34.82 18.10 30.43
C ASN A 137 36.08 17.25 30.59
N SER A 138 36.33 16.34 29.65
CA SER A 138 37.54 15.50 29.67
C SER A 138 38.81 16.31 29.38
N LEU A 139 38.71 17.32 28.50
CA LEU A 139 39.82 18.20 28.15
C LEU A 139 40.11 19.25 29.24
N SER A 140 39.07 19.77 29.89
CA SER A 140 39.20 20.77 30.97
C SER A 140 39.71 20.19 32.28
N LEU A 141 39.72 18.87 32.46
CA LEU A 141 40.38 18.15 33.56
C LEU A 141 41.91 18.08 33.44
N THR A 142 42.53 18.81 32.50
CA THR A 142 43.99 19.00 32.51
C THR A 142 44.39 19.89 33.71
N PRO A 143 45.21 19.38 34.65
CA PRO A 143 45.37 20.04 35.94
C PRO A 143 46.15 21.34 35.81
N ALA A 144 45.45 22.45 36.02
CA ALA A 144 46.04 23.67 36.60
C ALA A 144 46.34 23.48 38.11
N GLN A 145 46.79 22.29 38.53
CA GLN A 145 47.18 22.00 39.93
C GLN A 145 48.70 22.15 40.16
N GLY A 146 49.38 23.00 39.39
CA GLY A 146 50.83 23.20 39.49
C GLY A 146 51.28 24.62 39.84
N MET A 147 50.38 25.58 40.06
CA MET A 147 50.78 27.00 40.19
C MET A 147 50.49 27.66 41.54
N ASP A 148 50.02 26.91 42.55
CA ASP A 148 49.79 27.40 43.93
C ASP A 148 50.74 26.77 44.96
N MET A 149 51.95 26.38 44.54
CA MET A 149 53.05 26.08 45.47
C MET A 149 54.37 26.61 44.90
N ILE A 150 54.71 27.85 45.24
CA ILE A 150 56.05 28.40 45.59
C ILE A 150 55.85 29.85 46.03
#